data_AF-A0A0C1TZ47-F1
#
_entry.id   AF-A0A0C1TZ47-F1
#
_cell.length_a   1.000
_cell.length_b   1.000
_cell.length_c   1.000
_cell.angle_alpha   90.00
_cell.angle_beta   90.00
_cell.angle_gamma   90.00
#
_symmetry.space_group_name_H-M   'P 1'
#
loop_
_entity.id
_entity.type
_entity.pdbx_description
1 polymer ?
#
loop_
_entity_poly.entity_id
_entity_poly.type
_entity_poly.pdbx_seq_one_letter_code
_entity_poly.pdbx_strand_id
1 'polypeptide(L)' 'MDRDELLNKLSNYKSVPGHGPDFNEMTDEELEKILEFFQMVFKDSFEEDNKVNRTLIK' A
#
# COMPACT_ATOMS: atom_id res chain seq x y z
N MET A 1 -0.27 -15.21 -6.15
CA MET A 1 0.76 -15.32 -5.09
C MET A 1 0.22 -16.28 -4.05
N ASP A 2 1.07 -16.86 -3.20
CA ASP A 2 0.57 -17.53 -2.00
C ASP A 2 0.42 -16.55 -0.84
N ARG A 3 -0.28 -16.95 0.22
CA ARG A 3 -0.57 -16.11 1.40
C ARG A 3 0.71 -15.60 2.06
N ASP A 4 1.73 -16.44 2.16
CA ASP A 4 2.99 -16.10 2.80
C ASP A 4 3.73 -15.01 2.00
N GLU A 5 3.70 -15.09 0.67
CA GLU A 5 4.24 -14.07 -0.22
C GLU A 5 3.48 -12.73 -0.09
N LEU A 6 2.15 -12.77 0.02
CA LEU A 6 1.33 -11.58 0.24
C LEU A 6 1.66 -10.89 1.56
N LEU A 7 1.68 -11.65 2.66
CA LEU A 7 2.01 -11.13 3.98
C LEU A 7 3.45 -10.59 4.03
N ASN A 8 4.40 -11.28 3.39
CA ASN A 8 5.78 -10.81 3.30
C ASN A 8 5.87 -9.47 2.56
N LYS A 9 5.17 -9.30 1.43
CA LYS A 9 5.11 -8.02 0.70
C LYS A 9 4.43 -6.93 1.52
N LEU A 10 3.30 -7.24 2.16
CA LEU A 10 2.54 -6.32 2.98
C LEU A 10 3.31 -5.85 4.23
N SER A 11 4.21 -6.68 4.76
CA SER A 11 5.07 -6.33 5.90
C SER A 11 5.99 -5.12 5.65
N ASN A 12 6.23 -4.78 4.38
CA ASN A 12 7.00 -3.58 4.01
C ASN A 12 6.21 -2.28 4.24
N TYR A 13 4.89 -2.35 4.29
CA TYR A 13 4.02 -1.19 4.51
C TYR A 13 3.74 -1.03 6.01
N LYS A 14 4.57 -0.22 6.67
CA LYS A 14 4.43 0.02 8.10
C LYS A 14 3.30 0.99 8.41
N SER A 15 2.41 0.56 9.28
CA SER A 15 1.35 1.36 9.89
C SER A 15 1.78 1.75 11.32
N VAL A 16 1.22 2.84 11.85
CA VAL A 16 1.46 3.17 13.28
C VAL A 16 0.71 2.17 14.16
N PRO A 17 1.21 1.85 15.37
CA PRO A 17 0.53 0.91 16.26
C PRO A 17 -0.92 1.30 16.50
N GLY A 18 -1.84 0.35 16.30
CA GLY A 18 -3.29 0.59 16.44
C GLY A 18 -3.96 1.28 15.25
N HIS A 19 -3.21 1.68 14.21
CA HIS A 19 -3.76 2.20 12.96
C HIS A 19 -3.12 1.47 11.77
N GLY A 20 -3.59 0.26 11.55
CA GLY A 20 -3.23 -0.56 10.40
C GLY A 20 -4.26 -1.68 10.21
N PRO A 21 -4.42 -2.19 8.98
CA PRO A 21 -5.20 -3.38 8.75
C PRO A 21 -4.57 -4.58 9.45
N ASP A 22 -5.38 -5.41 10.12
CA ASP A 22 -4.92 -6.70 10.64
C ASP A 22 -4.91 -7.73 9.51
N PHE A 23 -3.73 -7.94 8.91
CA PHE A 23 -3.56 -8.86 7.79
C PHE A 23 -3.84 -10.33 8.17
N ASN A 24 -3.79 -10.70 9.46
CA ASN A 24 -4.05 -12.08 9.86
C ASN A 24 -5.53 -12.45 9.74
N GLU A 25 -6.42 -11.48 9.90
CA GLU A 25 -7.88 -11.69 9.83
C GLU A 25 -8.43 -11.59 8.40
N MET A 26 -7.58 -11.24 7.42
CA MET A 26 -7.98 -11.04 6.02
C MET A 26 -7.90 -12.33 5.21
N THR A 27 -8.82 -12.46 4.26
CA THR A 27 -8.76 -13.47 3.20
C THR A 27 -7.65 -13.16 2.19
N ASP A 28 -7.21 -14.17 1.44
CA ASP A 28 -6.16 -14.00 0.43
C ASP A 28 -6.55 -12.96 -0.64
N GLU A 29 -7.83 -12.90 -1.02
CA GLU A 29 -8.36 -11.89 -1.96
C GLU A 29 -8.29 -10.46 -1.40
N GLU A 30 -8.52 -10.28 -0.10
CA GLU A 30 -8.43 -8.97 0.55
C GLU A 30 -6.98 -8.52 0.69
N LEU A 31 -6.06 -9.45 0.99
CA LEU A 31 -4.63 -9.19 1.02
C LEU A 31 -4.12 -8.74 -0.37
N GLU A 32 -4.57 -9.38 -1.45
CA GLU A 32 -4.24 -8.97 -2.82
C GLU A 32 -4.71 -7.54 -3.12
N LYS A 33 -5.99 -7.23 -2.83
CA LYS A 33 -6.55 -5.90 -3.08
C LYS A 33 -5.84 -4.79 -2.29
N ILE A 34 -5.51 -5.04 -1.02
CA ILE A 34 -4.78 -4.07 -0.20
C ILE A 34 -3.35 -3.89 -0.71
N LEU A 35 -2.68 -4.97 -1.11
CA LEU A 35 -1.35 -4.88 -1.68
C LEU A 35 -1.33 -4.04 -2.97
N GLU A 36 -2.30 -4.26 -3.87
CA GLU A 36 -2.47 -3.45 -5.08
C GLU A 36 -2.74 -1.98 -4.74
N PHE A 37 -3.61 -1.71 -3.77
CA PHE A 37 -3.89 -0.35 -3.32
C PHE A 37 -2.62 0.35 -2.80
N PHE A 38 -1.84 -0.30 -1.94
CA PHE A 38 -0.59 0.29 -1.45
C PHE A 38 0.42 0.51 -2.57
N GLN A 39 0.56 -0.43 -3.51
CA GLN A 39 1.46 -0.25 -4.66
C GLN A 39 1.03 0.93 -5.53
N MET A 40 -0.27 1.09 -5.80
CA MET A 40 -0.81 2.21 -6.55
C MET A 40 -0.54 3.54 -5.84
N VAL A 41 -0.86 3.65 -4.55
CA VAL A 41 -0.65 4.89 -3.78
C VAL A 41 0.83 5.25 -3.69
N PHE A 42 1.72 4.29 -3.46
CA PHE A 42 3.16 4.55 -3.46
C PHE A 42 3.65 4.95 -4.84
N LYS A 43 3.21 4.27 -5.90
CA LYS A 43 3.57 4.62 -7.27
C LYS A 43 3.16 6.06 -7.58
N ASP A 44 1.92 6.44 -7.30
CA ASP A 44 1.45 7.80 -7.53
C ASP A 44 2.23 8.83 -6.68
N SER A 45 2.48 8.50 -5.40
CA SER A 45 3.20 9.41 -4.49
C SER A 45 4.69 9.62 -4.83
N PHE A 46 5.33 8.65 -5.48
CA PHE A 46 6.78 8.66 -5.74
C PHE A 46 7.16 8.71 -7.24
N GLU A 47 6.24 8.45 -8.18
CA GLU A 47 6.46 8.66 -9.62
C GLU A 47 5.98 10.03 -10.12
N GLU A 48 5.18 10.78 -9.34
CA GLU A 48 4.80 12.16 -9.68
C GLU A 48 5.97 13.16 -9.66
N ASP A 49 7.14 12.80 -9.10
CA ASP A 49 8.35 13.62 -9.13
C ASP A 49 8.96 13.81 -10.54
N ASN A 50 8.44 13.13 -11.57
CA ASN A 50 8.84 13.33 -12.96
C ASN A 50 7.83 14.10 -13.84
N LYS A 51 6.78 14.70 -13.27
CA LYS A 51 5.89 15.63 -14.01
C LYS A 51 5.57 16.90 -13.24
N VAL A 52 6.46 17.88 -13.41
CA VAL A 52 6.16 19.32 -13.55
C VAL A 52 5.09 19.88 -12.59
N ASN A 53 5.58 20.55 -11.54
CA ASN A 53 5.12 21.88 -11.11
C ASN A 53 3.60 22.15 -11.30
N ARG A 54 2.77 21.74 -10.33
CA ARG A 54 1.46 22.37 -10.10
C ARG A 54 1.26 22.66 -8.62
N THR A 55 1.69 23.87 -8.25
CA THR A 55 0.88 24.91 -7.61
C THR A 55 -0.33 24.45 -6.77
N LEU A 56 -0.25 24.75 -5.46
CA LEU A 56 -1.29 25.09 -4.48
C LEU A 56 -2.70 24.50 -4.65
N ILE A 57 -3.24 23.91 -3.57
CA ILE A 57 -4.52 24.34 -2.93
C ILE A 57 -4.39 23.96 -1.42
N LYS A 58 -4.01 24.86 -0.50
CA LYS A 58 -4.85 25.79 0.32
C LYS A 58 -6.02 25.14 1.08
#